data_AF-A0A9P9Y976-F1
#
_entry.id   AF-A0A9P9Y976-F1
#
_cell.length_a   1.000
_cell.length_b   1.000
_cell.length_c   1.000
_cell.angle_alpha   90.00
_cell.angle_beta   90.00
_cell.angle_gamma   90.00
#
_symmetry.space_group_name_H-M   'P 1'
#
loop_
_entity.id
_entity.type
_entity.pdbx_description
1 polymer ?
#
loop_
_entity_poly.entity_id
_entity_poly.type
_entity_poly.pdbx_seq_one_letter_code
_entity_poly.pdbx_strand_id
1 'polypeptide(L)'
;MASLQIAKLQGCPPTAAHRHYHLALRRVAKNVTLDHKRRQPATLAAILLLAYFEVWSSEHTKWTSHLYGARMIFTEIPLLAMARRCLPLKRQQHLQQRRMMNWLNTDLEADFDLDYDLLTTITGARITASHYNLDPELVVPDKGAPPTARDIESFETLADLYWWYCKMDVYQCMLSGTKLFMPYRLWTQCPPRAPASSMASIYGTYDHLLLLLGRLAEFASRDMARKRAASRARNSPPTGSPSPPFSGMLPTQGPFRAPRGFDSPQSDPRKDAHDVDDADASYTTALQEWQDICHAFGAFEKYLGKDFGPLSAEFADNRPTPFGPSRQYRTFSVAGIWMNYNMGMIHLYRSHPDMPPTALQSVGLAAKQTGYHAQEIGRIAAGLSGESSAMDKLHNALAAAYIESAFCLFFAAVQSARHIAHGCESGWIKAAELGRGPPYTRLATEDKPAESVWTSARRIDRRIQELRDSSSAEGTGDGKIILPMTERAHYAVGLLGIESDFNHLELTDDVFHGSR
;
A
#
# COMPACT_ATOMS: atom_id res chain seq x y z
N MET A 1 5.46 -0.74 18.77
CA MET A 1 6.02 -1.29 17.52
C MET A 1 7.35 -1.99 17.76
N ALA A 2 8.40 -1.32 18.25
CA ALA A 2 9.67 -1.97 18.56
C ALA A 2 9.53 -3.20 19.48
N SER A 3 8.74 -3.08 20.56
CA SER A 3 8.43 -4.19 21.46
C SER A 3 7.68 -5.35 20.79
N LEU A 4 6.90 -5.11 19.73
CA LEU A 4 6.24 -6.17 18.97
C LEU A 4 7.26 -6.97 18.16
N GLN A 5 8.20 -6.28 17.52
CA GLN A 5 9.27 -6.93 16.74
C GLN A 5 10.19 -7.75 17.65
N ILE A 6 10.61 -7.18 18.78
CA ILE A 6 11.43 -7.88 19.77
C ILE A 6 10.69 -9.12 20.29
N ALA A 7 9.41 -9.00 20.64
CA ALA A 7 8.64 -10.13 21.14
C ALA A 7 8.50 -11.25 20.11
N LYS A 8 8.25 -10.90 18.83
CA LYS A 8 8.22 -11.88 17.72
C LYS A 8 9.56 -12.58 17.54
N LEU A 9 10.69 -11.86 17.63
CA LEU A 9 12.03 -12.44 17.51
C LEU A 9 12.38 -13.35 18.70
N GLN A 10 11.93 -13.00 19.90
CA GLN A 10 12.17 -13.78 21.12
C GLN A 10 11.16 -14.92 21.34
N GLY A 11 10.13 -15.03 20.50
CA GLY A 11 9.05 -16.00 20.66
C GLY A 11 8.22 -15.79 21.93
N CYS A 12 8.23 -14.58 22.51
CA CYS A 12 7.51 -14.28 23.75
C CYS A 12 6.18 -13.56 23.47
N PRO A 13 5.19 -13.64 24.38
CA PRO A 13 3.93 -12.94 24.22
C PRO A 13 4.15 -11.41 24.09
N PRO A 14 3.48 -10.72 23.14
CA PRO A 14 3.67 -9.29 22.90
C PRO A 14 2.97 -8.38 23.92
N THR A 15 2.96 -8.75 25.21
CA THR A 15 2.23 -8.05 26.28
C THR A 15 2.65 -6.58 26.42
N ALA A 16 3.95 -6.31 26.42
CA ALA A 16 4.46 -4.93 26.48
C ALA A 16 4.06 -4.10 25.25
N ALA A 17 4.00 -4.73 24.07
CA ALA A 17 3.58 -4.06 22.84
C ALA A 17 2.12 -3.62 22.92
N HIS A 18 1.23 -4.51 23.36
CA HIS A 18 -0.19 -4.18 23.55
C HIS A 18 -0.40 -3.13 24.65
N ARG A 19 0.36 -3.18 25.75
CA ARG A 19 0.30 -2.14 26.81
C ARG A 19 0.64 -0.76 26.25
N HIS A 20 1.76 -0.63 25.52
CA HIS A 20 2.14 0.64 24.90
C HIS A 20 1.14 1.10 23.84
N TYR A 21 0.59 0.17 23.07
CA TYR A 21 -0.44 0.44 22.07
C TYR A 21 -1.70 1.06 22.72
N HIS A 22 -2.24 0.47 23.79
CA HIS A 22 -3.42 1.02 24.46
C HIS A 22 -3.14 2.37 25.14
N LEU A 23 -1.95 2.56 25.73
CA LEU A 23 -1.55 3.85 26.27
C LEU A 23 -1.44 4.93 25.18
N ALA A 24 -0.89 4.58 24.02
CA ALA A 24 -0.80 5.46 22.87
C ALA A 24 -2.19 5.83 22.33
N LEU A 25 -3.10 4.85 22.19
CA LEU A 25 -4.49 5.09 21.80
C LEU A 25 -5.19 6.09 22.73
N ARG A 26 -5.10 5.89 24.05
CA ARG A 26 -5.71 6.80 25.04
C ARG A 26 -5.15 8.22 24.94
N ARG A 27 -3.82 8.36 24.75
CA ARG A 27 -3.17 9.66 24.58
C ARG A 27 -3.56 10.34 23.28
N VAL A 28 -3.58 9.60 22.18
CA VAL A 28 -4.02 10.11 20.88
C VAL A 28 -5.48 10.56 20.95
N ALA A 29 -6.37 9.76 21.54
CA ALA A 29 -7.77 10.11 21.74
C ALA A 29 -7.94 11.46 22.48
N LYS A 30 -7.15 11.69 23.53
CA LYS A 30 -7.14 12.98 24.25
C LYS A 30 -6.53 14.12 23.42
N ASN A 31 -5.51 13.85 22.63
CA ASN A 31 -4.86 14.88 21.81
C ASN A 31 -5.75 15.32 20.64
N VAL A 32 -6.51 14.39 20.03
CA VAL A 32 -7.39 14.74 18.90
C VAL A 32 -8.61 15.55 19.33
N THR A 33 -9.02 15.50 20.61
CA THR A 33 -10.10 16.36 21.13
C THR A 33 -9.66 17.80 21.41
N LEU A 34 -8.34 18.08 21.41
CA LEU A 34 -7.78 19.40 21.71
C LEU A 34 -7.27 20.06 20.43
N ASP A 35 -7.87 21.18 20.03
CA ASP A 35 -7.56 21.85 18.75
C ASP A 35 -6.06 22.14 18.55
N HIS A 36 -5.40 22.68 19.58
CA HIS A 36 -3.97 23.01 19.56
C HIS A 36 -3.03 21.79 19.58
N LYS A 37 -3.51 20.59 19.93
CA LYS A 37 -2.69 19.35 19.94
C LYS A 37 -2.99 18.44 18.76
N ARG A 38 -4.21 18.49 18.23
CA ARG A 38 -4.65 17.64 17.12
C ARG A 38 -3.81 17.86 15.87
N ARG A 39 -3.49 19.12 15.55
CA ARG A 39 -2.74 19.52 14.35
C ARG A 39 -1.21 19.41 14.53
N GLN A 40 -0.73 18.97 15.69
CA GLN A 40 0.71 18.85 15.92
C GLN A 40 1.30 17.66 15.14
N PRO A 41 2.50 17.80 14.54
CA PRO A 41 3.16 16.72 13.83
C PRO A 41 3.30 15.44 14.66
N ALA A 42 3.54 15.57 15.97
CA ALA A 42 3.67 14.42 16.89
C ALA A 42 2.37 13.60 17.02
N THR A 43 1.20 14.26 17.06
CA THR A 43 -0.10 13.57 17.12
C THR A 43 -0.34 12.79 15.83
N LEU A 44 -0.03 13.41 14.69
CA LEU A 44 -0.17 12.79 13.38
C LEU A 44 0.79 11.61 13.20
N ALA A 45 2.05 11.77 13.56
CA ALA A 45 3.04 10.69 13.57
C ALA A 45 2.60 9.52 14.45
N ALA A 46 2.04 9.78 15.63
CA ALA A 46 1.51 8.74 16.50
C ALA A 46 0.34 7.97 15.85
N ILE A 47 -0.59 8.67 15.18
CA ILE A 47 -1.70 8.03 14.45
C ILE A 47 -1.19 7.16 13.31
N LEU A 48 -0.24 7.66 12.52
CA LEU A 48 0.36 6.92 11.40
C LEU A 48 1.16 5.70 11.87
N LEU A 49 1.89 5.82 12.98
CA LEU A 49 2.59 4.68 13.62
C LEU A 49 1.62 3.63 14.17
N LEU A 50 0.48 4.04 14.73
CA LEU A 50 -0.59 3.12 15.12
C LEU A 50 -1.19 2.43 13.90
N ALA A 51 -1.47 3.18 12.82
CA ALA A 51 -1.93 2.61 11.56
C ALA A 51 -0.98 1.52 11.06
N TYR A 52 0.33 1.78 11.10
CA TYR A 52 1.33 0.81 10.68
C TYR A 52 1.43 -0.39 11.65
N PHE A 53 1.25 -0.19 12.96
CA PHE A 53 1.18 -1.29 13.92
C PHE A 53 0.06 -2.29 13.56
N GLU A 54 -1.09 -1.80 13.08
CA GLU A 54 -2.20 -2.65 12.63
C GLU A 54 -1.84 -3.47 11.39
N VAL A 55 -1.07 -2.90 10.45
CA VAL A 55 -0.56 -3.65 9.29
C VAL A 55 0.29 -4.84 9.75
N TRP A 56 1.17 -4.63 10.74
CA TRP A 56 2.01 -5.69 11.31
C TRP A 56 1.25 -6.74 12.13
N SER A 57 0.03 -6.40 12.53
CA SER A 57 -0.89 -7.25 13.29
C SER A 57 -1.95 -7.88 12.38
N SER A 58 -1.91 -7.59 11.08
CA SER A 58 -2.89 -8.03 10.07
C SER A 58 -4.33 -7.55 10.33
N GLU A 59 -4.48 -6.40 11.00
CA GLU A 59 -5.78 -5.84 11.40
C GLU A 59 -6.24 -4.73 10.43
N HIS A 60 -6.80 -5.13 9.28
CA HIS A 60 -7.16 -4.22 8.19
C HIS A 60 -8.18 -3.13 8.59
N THR A 61 -9.22 -3.46 9.36
CA THR A 61 -10.26 -2.50 9.78
C THR A 61 -9.69 -1.38 10.65
N LYS A 62 -8.78 -1.71 11.58
CA LYS A 62 -8.13 -0.73 12.45
C LYS A 62 -7.12 0.11 11.67
N TRP A 63 -6.34 -0.51 10.77
CA TRP A 63 -5.45 0.21 9.85
C TRP A 63 -6.21 1.27 9.06
N THR A 64 -7.33 0.88 8.44
CA THR A 64 -8.25 1.76 7.71
C THR A 64 -8.77 2.90 8.60
N SER A 65 -9.20 2.58 9.82
CA SER A 65 -9.73 3.59 10.76
C SER A 65 -8.68 4.64 11.13
N HIS A 66 -7.43 4.24 11.36
CA HIS A 66 -6.34 5.18 11.64
C HIS A 66 -5.98 6.04 10.43
N LEU A 67 -5.95 5.48 9.22
CA LEU A 67 -5.73 6.25 7.99
C LEU A 67 -6.84 7.29 7.76
N TYR A 68 -8.10 6.91 7.95
CA TYR A 68 -9.23 7.84 7.89
C TYR A 68 -9.13 8.94 8.97
N GLY A 69 -8.70 8.59 10.18
CA GLY A 69 -8.42 9.59 11.22
C GLY A 69 -7.33 10.58 10.83
N ALA A 70 -6.22 10.09 10.26
CA ALA A 70 -5.13 10.93 9.76
C ALA A 70 -5.60 11.86 8.63
N ARG A 71 -6.42 11.35 7.71
CA ARG A 71 -7.05 12.12 6.64
C ARG A 71 -7.77 13.37 7.15
N MET A 72 -8.57 13.21 8.21
CA MET A 72 -9.34 14.31 8.81
C MET A 72 -8.44 15.39 9.44
N ILE A 73 -7.26 15.02 9.92
CA ILE A 73 -6.30 15.99 10.45
C ILE A 73 -5.58 16.71 9.31
N PHE A 74 -5.19 15.98 8.25
CA PHE A 74 -4.57 16.59 7.08
C PHE A 74 -5.49 17.57 6.32
N THR A 75 -6.82 17.42 6.37
CA THR A 75 -7.77 18.45 5.88
C THR A 75 -7.65 19.78 6.63
N GLU A 76 -7.31 19.74 7.91
CA GLU A 76 -7.31 20.91 8.80
C GLU A 76 -5.96 21.63 8.80
N ILE A 77 -4.89 20.94 8.40
CA ILE A 77 -3.56 21.51 8.26
C ILE A 77 -3.49 22.25 6.91
N PRO A 78 -3.19 23.56 6.88
CA PRO A 78 -3.13 24.35 5.65
C PRO A 78 -1.82 24.09 4.88
N LEU A 79 -1.57 22.85 4.49
CA LEU A 79 -0.28 22.38 3.99
C LEU A 79 0.17 23.14 2.72
N LEU A 80 -0.75 23.48 1.82
CA LEU A 80 -0.46 24.30 0.64
C LEU A 80 -0.03 25.73 1.01
N ALA A 81 -0.67 26.34 2.01
CA ALA A 81 -0.28 27.67 2.47
C ALA A 81 1.10 27.63 3.14
N MET A 82 1.41 26.55 3.87
CA MET A 82 2.73 26.33 4.44
C MET A 82 3.78 26.15 3.34
N ALA A 83 3.50 25.35 2.31
CA ALA A 83 4.38 25.15 1.16
C ALA A 83 4.70 26.47 0.44
N ARG A 84 3.66 27.27 0.15
CA ARG A 84 3.77 28.60 -0.47
C ARG A 84 4.63 29.59 0.32
N ARG A 85 4.71 29.44 1.64
CA ARG A 85 5.53 30.29 2.51
C ARG A 85 6.95 29.76 2.68
N CYS A 86 7.10 28.45 2.89
CA CYS A 86 8.39 27.84 3.26
C CYS A 86 9.29 27.54 2.06
N LEU A 87 8.73 27.10 0.92
CA LEU A 87 9.52 26.65 -0.24
C LEU A 87 10.34 27.78 -0.89
N PRO A 88 9.81 29.01 -1.10
CA PRO A 88 10.59 30.09 -1.70
C PRO A 88 11.84 30.44 -0.88
N LEU A 89 11.71 30.47 0.46
CA LEU A 89 12.83 30.74 1.35
C LEU A 89 13.82 29.59 1.40
N LYS A 90 13.36 28.34 1.40
CA LYS A 90 14.23 27.16 1.31
C LYS A 90 15.04 27.17 0.01
N ARG A 91 14.40 27.50 -1.11
CA ARG A 91 15.08 27.68 -2.42
C ARG A 91 16.13 28.78 -2.34
N GLN A 92 15.80 29.93 -1.76
CA GLN A 92 16.74 31.05 -1.61
C GLN A 92 17.94 30.69 -0.73
N GLN A 93 17.72 30.08 0.44
CA GLN A 93 18.78 29.65 1.35
C GLN A 93 19.72 28.65 0.69
N HIS A 94 19.15 27.69 -0.04
CA HIS A 94 19.93 26.67 -0.73
C HIS A 94 20.78 27.27 -1.87
N LEU A 95 20.22 28.19 -2.66
CA LEU A 95 20.96 28.93 -3.69
C LEU A 95 22.08 29.77 -3.08
N GLN A 96 21.84 30.44 -1.94
CA GLN A 96 22.86 31.19 -1.21
C GLN A 96 23.99 30.28 -0.71
N GLN A 97 23.65 29.15 -0.10
CA GLN A 97 24.64 28.19 0.40
C GLN A 97 25.51 27.63 -0.73
N ARG A 98 24.93 27.32 -1.89
CA ARG A 98 25.69 26.86 -3.05
C ARG A 98 26.55 27.94 -3.68
N ARG A 99 26.07 29.19 -3.78
CA ARG A 99 26.90 30.33 -4.22
C ARG A 99 28.10 30.55 -3.30
N MET A 100 27.93 30.29 -2.01
CA MET A 100 29.02 30.39 -1.02
C MET A 100 30.02 29.23 -1.14
N MET A 101 29.57 28.02 -1.45
CA MET A 101 30.42 26.83 -1.58
C MET A 101 31.10 26.69 -2.96
N ASN A 102 30.45 27.13 -4.03
CA ASN A 102 30.94 27.06 -5.41
C ASN A 102 30.99 28.47 -6.03
N TRP A 103 32.07 29.21 -5.75
CA TRP A 103 32.26 30.56 -6.29
C TRP A 103 32.49 30.62 -7.82
N LEU A 104 32.87 29.48 -8.44
CA LEU A 104 33.31 29.42 -9.85
C LEU A 104 32.29 28.87 -10.86
N ASN A 105 31.13 28.33 -10.45
CA ASN A 105 30.20 27.66 -11.38
C ASN A 105 28.77 28.22 -11.32
N THR A 106 28.29 28.78 -12.43
CA THR A 106 27.00 29.48 -12.57
C THR A 106 25.84 28.55 -13.01
N ASP A 107 26.13 27.38 -13.58
CA ASP A 107 25.13 26.47 -14.20
C ASP A 107 24.37 25.56 -13.21
N LEU A 108 24.30 25.92 -11.93
CA LEU A 108 23.78 25.05 -10.86
C LEU A 108 22.30 25.28 -10.51
N GLU A 109 21.60 26.15 -11.22
CA GLU A 109 20.21 26.56 -10.89
C GLU A 109 19.15 25.50 -11.25
N ALA A 110 19.42 24.63 -12.24
CA ALA A 110 18.44 23.67 -12.78
C ALA A 110 18.24 22.39 -11.94
N ASP A 111 19.16 22.06 -11.04
CA ASP A 111 19.23 20.72 -10.41
C ASP A 111 18.27 20.55 -9.20
N PHE A 112 17.54 21.60 -8.84
CA PHE A 112 16.68 21.66 -7.64
C PHE A 112 15.21 21.95 -7.92
N ASP A 113 14.90 22.46 -9.11
CA ASP A 113 13.53 22.77 -9.46
C ASP A 113 12.79 21.51 -9.90
N LEU A 114 11.53 21.43 -9.48
CA LEU A 114 10.64 20.38 -9.93
C LEU A 114 10.35 20.56 -11.42
N ASP A 115 10.37 19.47 -12.17
CA ASP A 115 9.90 19.46 -13.55
C ASP A 115 8.36 19.50 -13.56
N TYR A 116 7.81 20.69 -13.82
CA TYR A 116 6.38 20.93 -13.82
C TYR A 116 5.65 20.29 -15.02
N ASP A 117 6.36 20.01 -16.11
CA ASP A 117 5.80 19.31 -17.27
C ASP A 117 5.62 17.83 -16.94
N LEU A 118 6.62 17.22 -16.29
CA LEU A 118 6.49 15.88 -15.73
C LEU A 118 5.37 15.84 -14.68
N LEU A 119 5.33 16.79 -13.73
CA LEU A 119 4.28 16.85 -12.71
C LEU A 119 2.88 16.95 -13.33
N THR A 120 2.71 17.80 -14.33
CA THR A 120 1.43 17.94 -15.03
C THR A 120 1.04 16.63 -15.73
N THR A 121 2.00 15.97 -16.36
CA THR A 121 1.79 14.69 -17.04
C THR A 121 1.38 13.59 -16.07
N ILE A 122 2.09 13.42 -14.95
CA ILE A 122 1.81 12.33 -13.98
C ILE A 122 0.55 12.59 -13.16
N THR A 123 0.27 13.84 -12.78
CA THR A 123 -0.92 14.19 -11.99
C THR A 123 -2.18 14.30 -12.84
N GLY A 124 -2.06 14.56 -14.14
CA GLY A 124 -3.21 14.86 -15.00
C GLY A 124 -3.87 16.20 -14.70
N ALA A 125 -3.24 17.04 -13.88
CA ALA A 125 -3.68 18.39 -13.55
C ALA A 125 -2.56 19.38 -13.90
N ARG A 126 -2.92 20.58 -14.37
CA ARG A 126 -1.93 21.62 -14.68
C ARG A 126 -1.29 22.14 -13.40
N ILE A 127 -0.05 21.73 -13.13
CA ILE A 127 0.75 22.19 -11.97
C ILE A 127 1.89 23.06 -12.48
N THR A 128 2.14 24.18 -11.82
CA THR A 128 3.13 25.19 -12.22
C THR A 128 3.88 25.71 -11.00
N ALA A 129 5.04 26.32 -11.20
CA ALA A 129 5.81 26.96 -10.11
C ALA A 129 4.98 27.97 -9.30
N SER A 130 4.07 28.69 -9.97
CA SER A 130 3.17 29.65 -9.32
C SER A 130 2.19 29.02 -8.32
N HIS A 131 1.88 27.72 -8.42
CA HIS A 131 1.07 27.04 -7.41
C HIS A 131 1.73 27.07 -6.02
N TYR A 132 3.06 27.13 -5.97
CA TYR A 132 3.88 27.10 -4.75
C TYR A 132 4.61 28.42 -4.48
N ASN A 133 4.24 29.51 -5.16
CA ASN A 133 4.93 30.81 -5.11
C ASN A 133 6.43 30.73 -5.50
N LEU A 134 6.78 29.81 -6.39
CA LEU A 134 8.15 29.63 -6.88
C LEU A 134 8.41 30.34 -8.22
N ASP A 135 7.39 30.98 -8.79
CA ASP A 135 7.49 31.76 -10.02
C ASP A 135 8.07 33.16 -9.72
N PRO A 136 9.26 33.51 -10.23
CA PRO A 136 9.89 34.80 -9.98
C PRO A 136 9.10 36.00 -10.53
N GLU A 137 8.29 35.80 -11.58
CA GLU A 137 7.53 36.89 -12.23
C GLU A 137 6.20 37.16 -11.53
N LEU A 138 5.66 36.16 -10.82
CA LEU A 138 4.35 36.20 -10.17
C LEU A 138 4.43 36.17 -8.64
N VAL A 139 5.57 36.59 -8.07
CA VAL A 139 5.76 36.62 -6.61
C VAL A 139 4.72 37.56 -5.98
N VAL A 140 3.70 36.96 -5.36
CA VAL A 140 2.75 37.69 -4.53
C VAL A 140 3.47 38.03 -3.22
N PRO A 141 3.66 39.31 -2.86
CA PRO A 141 4.27 39.67 -1.60
C PRO A 141 3.45 39.09 -0.44
N ASP A 142 4.05 38.19 0.34
CA ASP A 142 3.42 37.74 1.59
C ASP A 142 3.38 38.95 2.54
N LYS A 143 2.18 39.35 2.96
CA LYS A 143 2.00 40.43 3.94
C LYS A 143 2.31 39.97 5.36
N GLY A 144 2.52 38.67 5.57
CA GLY A 144 2.87 38.07 6.86
C GLY A 144 4.36 38.20 7.21
N ALA A 145 4.68 37.87 8.46
CA ALA A 145 6.06 37.71 8.88
C ALA A 145 6.73 36.56 8.09
N PRO A 146 8.02 36.69 7.74
CA PRO A 146 8.76 35.61 7.09
C PRO A 146 8.76 34.36 8.00
N PRO A 147 8.58 33.15 7.45
CA PRO A 147 8.62 31.92 8.23
C PRO A 147 9.98 31.77 8.93
N THR A 148 9.90 31.31 10.18
CA THR A 148 11.05 31.02 11.02
C THR A 148 11.67 29.66 10.63
N ALA A 149 12.89 29.38 11.10
CA ALA A 149 13.50 28.05 10.91
C ALA A 149 12.63 26.91 11.47
N ARG A 150 11.93 27.17 12.58
CA ARG A 150 10.99 26.21 13.18
C ARG A 150 9.75 25.97 12.30
N ASP A 151 9.28 26.98 11.59
CA ASP A 151 8.16 26.83 10.65
C ASP A 151 8.56 25.94 9.48
N ILE A 152 9.80 26.10 8.96
CA ILE A 152 10.35 25.28 7.89
C ILE A 152 10.49 23.82 8.36
N GLU A 153 11.11 23.57 9.52
CA GLU A 153 11.25 22.23 10.09
C GLU A 153 9.89 21.54 10.33
N SER A 154 8.91 22.31 10.82
CA SER A 154 7.56 21.81 11.04
C SER A 154 6.87 21.44 9.72
N PHE A 155 7.07 22.25 8.67
CA PHE A 155 6.57 21.94 7.33
C PHE A 155 7.23 20.69 6.75
N GLU A 156 8.54 20.54 6.86
CA GLU A 156 9.27 19.36 6.35
C GLU A 156 8.82 18.08 7.05
N THR A 157 8.68 18.12 8.37
CA THR A 157 8.15 16.99 9.15
C THR A 157 6.74 16.61 8.68
N LEU A 158 5.87 17.61 8.45
CA LEU A 158 4.52 17.36 7.95
C LEU A 158 4.50 16.83 6.52
N ALA A 159 5.40 17.31 5.65
CA ALA A 159 5.55 16.82 4.29
C ALA A 159 5.98 15.34 4.29
N ASP A 160 6.91 14.94 5.15
CA ASP A 160 7.33 13.54 5.29
C ASP A 160 6.17 12.63 5.75
N LEU A 161 5.43 13.07 6.77
CA LEU A 161 4.24 12.35 7.25
C LEU A 161 3.15 12.29 6.16
N TYR A 162 3.00 13.34 5.37
CA TYR A 162 2.03 13.42 4.29
C TYR A 162 2.33 12.42 3.18
N TRP A 163 3.57 12.39 2.69
CA TRP A 163 3.99 11.44 1.64
C TRP A 163 3.94 10.00 2.11
N TRP A 164 4.27 9.74 3.39
CA TRP A 164 4.07 8.42 3.98
C TRP A 164 2.58 8.04 4.04
N TYR A 165 1.71 8.98 4.40
CA TYR A 165 0.27 8.77 4.40
C TYR A 165 -0.27 8.48 2.99
N CYS A 166 0.14 9.26 1.97
CA CYS A 166 -0.24 9.03 0.57
C CYS A 166 0.13 7.62 0.11
N LYS A 167 1.32 7.12 0.44
CA LYS A 167 1.71 5.72 0.18
C LYS A 167 0.70 4.73 0.77
N MET A 168 0.37 4.89 2.05
CA MET A 168 -0.54 3.98 2.73
C MET A 168 -1.98 4.09 2.20
N ASP A 169 -2.41 5.27 1.76
CA ASP A 169 -3.72 5.48 1.11
C ASP A 169 -3.79 4.77 -0.24
N VAL A 170 -2.74 4.85 -1.08
CA VAL A 170 -2.64 4.04 -2.32
C VAL A 170 -2.76 2.55 -1.99
N TYR A 171 -1.95 2.06 -1.05
CA TYR A 171 -1.91 0.64 -0.71
C TYR A 171 -3.26 0.16 -0.16
N GLN A 172 -3.89 0.94 0.71
CA GLN A 172 -5.21 0.61 1.25
C GLN A 172 -6.26 0.59 0.13
N CYS A 173 -6.26 1.57 -0.76
CA CYS A 173 -7.21 1.70 -1.86
C CYS A 173 -7.06 0.53 -2.84
N MET A 174 -5.84 0.20 -3.25
CA MET A 174 -5.54 -0.91 -4.16
C MET A 174 -5.90 -2.27 -3.55
N LEU A 175 -5.60 -2.47 -2.26
CA LEU A 175 -5.91 -3.72 -1.57
C LEU A 175 -7.42 -3.89 -1.37
N SER A 176 -8.09 -2.83 -0.94
CA SER A 176 -9.50 -2.89 -0.54
C SER A 176 -10.47 -2.75 -1.71
N GLY A 177 -9.99 -2.24 -2.85
CA GLY A 177 -10.84 -1.84 -3.98
C GLY A 177 -11.80 -0.70 -3.63
N THR A 178 -11.44 0.11 -2.62
CA THR A 178 -12.21 1.28 -2.18
C THR A 178 -11.73 2.54 -2.90
N LYS A 179 -12.32 3.70 -2.60
CA LYS A 179 -11.76 5.00 -3.02
C LYS A 179 -10.60 5.38 -2.11
N LEU A 180 -9.72 6.25 -2.58
CA LEU A 180 -8.74 6.94 -1.74
C LEU A 180 -9.46 7.70 -0.63
N PHE A 181 -8.92 7.69 0.60
CA PHE A 181 -9.46 8.51 1.68
C PHE A 181 -9.18 9.99 1.46
N MET A 182 -8.00 10.32 0.93
CA MET A 182 -7.67 11.66 0.47
C MET A 182 -8.11 11.86 -0.97
N PRO A 183 -9.06 12.78 -1.24
CA PRO A 183 -9.40 13.15 -2.60
C PRO A 183 -8.14 13.51 -3.39
N TYR A 184 -7.94 12.85 -4.52
CA TYR A 184 -6.68 12.94 -5.28
C TYR A 184 -6.30 14.38 -5.65
N ARG A 185 -7.28 15.25 -5.94
CA ARG A 185 -7.09 16.68 -6.20
C ARG A 185 -6.36 17.45 -5.08
N LEU A 186 -6.34 16.93 -3.86
CA LEU A 186 -5.66 17.55 -2.72
C LEU A 186 -4.21 17.05 -2.58
N TRP A 187 -3.75 16.09 -3.38
CA TRP A 187 -2.42 15.50 -3.24
C TRP A 187 -1.30 16.50 -3.53
N THR A 188 -1.53 17.38 -4.49
CA THR A 188 -0.59 18.44 -4.87
C THR A 188 -0.56 19.61 -3.88
N GLN A 189 -1.31 19.55 -2.76
CA GLN A 189 -1.15 20.51 -1.66
C GLN A 189 0.25 20.45 -1.04
N CYS A 190 0.93 19.30 -1.16
CA CYS A 190 2.34 19.13 -0.86
C CYS A 190 3.06 18.73 -2.17
N PRO A 191 4.02 19.52 -2.67
CA PRO A 191 4.81 19.08 -3.81
C PRO A 191 5.72 17.91 -3.43
N PRO A 192 6.24 17.15 -4.42
CA PRO A 192 7.31 16.20 -4.18
C PRO A 192 8.47 16.87 -3.45
N ARG A 193 9.07 16.17 -2.49
CA ARG A 193 10.07 16.75 -1.58
C ARG A 193 11.39 17.07 -2.26
N ALA A 194 11.65 16.48 -3.42
CA ALA A 194 12.83 16.70 -4.25
C ALA A 194 12.52 16.38 -5.73
N PRO A 195 13.38 16.83 -6.68
CA PRO A 195 13.26 16.47 -8.09
C PRO A 195 13.26 14.96 -8.35
N ALA A 196 12.57 14.55 -9.41
CA ALA A 196 12.62 13.17 -9.89
C ALA A 196 13.99 12.85 -10.50
N SER A 197 14.33 11.55 -10.54
CA SER A 197 15.59 11.04 -11.08
C SER A 197 16.88 11.55 -10.38
N SER A 198 16.79 11.99 -9.12
CA SER A 198 17.98 12.36 -8.31
C SER A 198 18.41 11.23 -7.37
N MET A 199 19.64 10.74 -7.52
CA MET A 199 20.24 9.75 -6.61
C MET A 199 20.53 10.30 -5.21
N ALA A 200 20.75 11.61 -5.09
CA ALA A 200 20.94 12.27 -3.80
C ALA A 200 19.64 12.39 -2.99
N SER A 201 18.48 12.33 -3.68
CA SER A 201 17.16 12.50 -3.06
C SER A 201 16.13 11.57 -3.69
N ILE A 202 16.39 10.26 -3.55
CA ILE A 202 15.58 9.18 -4.15
C ILE A 202 14.10 9.26 -3.72
N TYR A 203 13.84 9.74 -2.51
CA TYR A 203 12.47 9.95 -2.01
C TYR A 203 11.65 10.91 -2.89
N GLY A 204 12.28 11.90 -3.55
CA GLY A 204 11.60 12.77 -4.51
C GLY A 204 11.08 11.98 -5.71
N THR A 205 11.89 11.06 -6.25
CA THR A 205 11.45 10.17 -7.35
C THR A 205 10.29 9.28 -6.93
N TYR A 206 10.32 8.80 -5.68
CA TYR A 206 9.24 8.00 -5.12
C TYR A 206 7.94 8.80 -4.92
N ASP A 207 8.02 10.07 -4.50
CA ASP A 207 6.87 10.97 -4.39
C ASP A 207 6.18 11.18 -5.75
N HIS A 208 6.95 11.33 -6.84
CA HIS A 208 6.42 11.42 -8.21
C HIS A 208 5.70 10.13 -8.62
N LEU A 209 6.30 8.96 -8.32
CA LEU A 209 5.64 7.68 -8.56
C LEU A 209 4.35 7.53 -7.76
N LEU A 210 4.32 7.97 -6.50
CA LEU A 210 3.11 7.94 -5.67
C LEU A 210 1.99 8.81 -6.24
N LEU A 211 2.30 9.98 -6.80
CA LEU A 211 1.29 10.79 -7.51
C LEU A 211 0.66 9.99 -8.64
N LEU A 212 1.47 9.33 -9.46
CA LEU A 212 0.97 8.53 -10.58
C LEU A 212 0.13 7.33 -10.10
N LEU A 213 0.59 6.62 -9.06
CA LEU A 213 -0.17 5.53 -8.44
C LEU A 213 -1.49 6.01 -7.82
N GLY A 214 -1.51 7.19 -7.19
CA GLY A 214 -2.72 7.81 -6.67
C GLY A 214 -3.71 8.16 -7.78
N ARG A 215 -3.24 8.70 -8.91
CA ARG A 215 -4.09 8.98 -10.08
C ARG A 215 -4.73 7.71 -10.61
N LEU A 216 -3.94 6.65 -10.75
CA LEU A 216 -4.41 5.34 -11.17
C LEU A 216 -5.44 4.77 -10.19
N ALA A 217 -5.18 4.82 -8.88
CA ALA A 217 -6.09 4.32 -7.86
C ALA A 217 -7.43 5.07 -7.86
N GLU A 218 -7.41 6.40 -8.02
CA GLU A 218 -8.60 7.24 -8.16
C GLU A 218 -9.42 6.83 -9.40
N PHE A 219 -8.79 6.73 -10.57
CA PHE A 219 -9.42 6.27 -11.80
C PHE A 219 -10.04 4.88 -11.62
N ALA A 220 -9.26 3.92 -11.12
CA ALA A 220 -9.69 2.53 -10.94
C ALA A 220 -10.92 2.45 -10.04
N SER A 221 -10.94 3.17 -8.92
CA SER A 221 -12.05 3.18 -7.98
C SER A 221 -13.32 3.84 -8.54
N ARG A 222 -13.18 4.92 -9.32
CA ARG A 222 -14.29 5.62 -10.00
C ARG A 222 -14.92 4.75 -11.10
N ASP A 223 -14.08 4.10 -11.91
CA ASP A 223 -14.51 3.29 -13.05
C ASP A 223 -15.28 2.02 -12.64
N MET A 224 -15.17 1.58 -11.38
CA MET A 224 -15.91 0.43 -10.86
C MET A 224 -17.42 0.56 -11.01
N ALA A 225 -17.98 1.77 -10.88
CA ALA A 225 -19.42 1.98 -11.02
C ALA A 225 -19.90 1.67 -12.45
N ARG A 226 -19.18 2.20 -13.45
CA ARG A 226 -19.42 1.95 -14.88
C ARG A 226 -19.24 0.47 -15.20
N LYS A 227 -18.15 -0.17 -14.75
CA LYS A 227 -17.91 -1.61 -14.96
C LYS A 227 -19.03 -2.49 -14.40
N ARG A 228 -19.54 -2.17 -13.20
CA ARG A 228 -20.67 -2.88 -12.59
C ARG A 228 -21.98 -2.66 -13.35
N ALA A 229 -22.22 -1.47 -13.87
CA ALA A 229 -23.38 -1.20 -14.74
C ALA A 229 -23.28 -2.01 -16.04
N ALA A 230 -22.15 -1.94 -16.74
CA ALA A 230 -21.89 -2.67 -17.98
C ALA A 230 -21.92 -4.21 -17.80
N SER A 231 -21.52 -4.72 -16.64
CA SER A 231 -21.62 -6.15 -16.33
C SER A 231 -23.07 -6.59 -16.08
N ARG A 232 -23.91 -5.72 -15.48
CA ARG A 232 -25.34 -5.99 -15.28
C ARG A 232 -26.11 -5.97 -16.59
N ALA A 233 -25.83 -5.00 -17.47
CA ALA A 233 -26.47 -4.87 -18.78
C ALA A 233 -26.20 -6.07 -19.71
N ARG A 234 -25.05 -6.72 -19.59
CA ARG A 234 -24.68 -7.89 -20.40
C ARG A 234 -25.40 -9.19 -20.02
N ASN A 235 -26.37 -9.17 -19.08
CA ASN A 235 -27.10 -10.35 -18.57
C ASN A 235 -26.18 -11.56 -18.33
N SER A 236 -24.92 -11.30 -17.95
CA SER A 236 -24.01 -12.37 -17.57
C SER A 236 -24.61 -12.98 -16.30
N PRO A 237 -24.98 -14.27 -16.30
CA PRO A 237 -25.41 -14.92 -15.07
C PRO A 237 -24.32 -14.67 -14.02
N PRO A 238 -24.63 -14.53 -12.73
CA PRO A 238 -23.61 -14.59 -11.70
C PRO A 238 -23.04 -16.01 -11.69
N THR A 239 -22.16 -16.32 -12.65
CA THR A 239 -21.40 -17.57 -12.72
C THR A 239 -20.27 -17.42 -11.70
N GLY A 240 -20.65 -17.53 -10.44
CA GLY A 240 -19.77 -17.37 -9.30
C GLY A 240 -20.54 -16.84 -8.11
N SER A 241 -20.56 -17.62 -7.04
CA SER A 241 -20.83 -17.11 -5.70
C SER A 241 -20.04 -15.80 -5.48
N PRO A 242 -20.57 -14.80 -4.74
CA PRO A 242 -19.82 -13.59 -4.41
C PRO A 242 -18.41 -14.00 -3.98
N SER A 243 -17.40 -13.41 -4.63
CA SER A 243 -16.00 -13.68 -4.31
C SER A 243 -15.85 -13.62 -2.78
N PRO A 244 -15.24 -14.63 -2.13
CA PRO A 244 -15.04 -14.56 -0.70
C PRO A 244 -14.33 -13.24 -0.41
N PRO A 245 -14.81 -12.43 0.56
CA PRO A 245 -13.94 -11.39 1.09
C PRO A 245 -12.66 -12.12 1.52
N PHE A 246 -11.50 -11.62 1.08
CA PHE A 246 -10.24 -11.98 1.73
C PHE A 246 -10.48 -11.83 3.23
N SER A 247 -10.20 -12.87 4.02
CA SER A 247 -10.45 -12.81 5.46
C SER A 247 -9.73 -11.59 6.04
N GLY A 248 -10.48 -10.61 6.57
CA GLY A 248 -9.97 -9.32 7.02
C GLY A 248 -10.23 -8.12 6.10
N MET A 249 -10.58 -8.27 4.82
CA MET A 249 -11.01 -7.16 3.96
C MET A 249 -12.49 -6.81 4.21
N LEU A 250 -12.79 -5.51 4.39
CA LEU A 250 -14.17 -5.04 4.46
C LEU A 250 -14.99 -5.58 3.27
N PRO A 251 -16.25 -6.02 3.48
CA PRO A 251 -17.14 -6.33 2.37
C PRO A 251 -17.24 -5.12 1.45
N THR A 252 -17.01 -5.30 0.16
CA THR A 252 -17.23 -4.30 -0.90
C THR A 252 -18.72 -4.00 -1.13
N GLN A 253 -19.60 -4.56 -0.29
CA GLN A 253 -21.04 -4.46 -0.30
C GLN A 253 -21.49 -3.66 0.92
N GLY A 254 -21.82 -2.39 0.70
CA GLY A 254 -22.43 -1.51 1.71
C GLY A 254 -21.79 -0.12 1.76
N PRO A 255 -22.56 0.94 2.08
CA PRO A 255 -22.00 2.26 2.32
C PRO A 255 -21.11 2.22 3.57
N PHE A 256 -19.89 2.74 3.45
CA PHE A 256 -19.02 3.00 4.60
C PHE A 256 -19.77 3.87 5.61
N ARG A 257 -20.11 3.30 6.77
CA ARG A 257 -20.72 4.05 7.86
C ARG A 257 -19.60 4.78 8.59
N ALA A 258 -19.44 6.07 8.30
CA ALA A 258 -18.60 6.95 9.08
C ALA A 258 -19.00 6.86 10.58
N PRO A 259 -18.07 7.03 11.52
CA PRO A 259 -18.38 7.13 12.95
C PRO A 259 -19.52 8.14 13.18
N ARG A 260 -20.45 7.85 14.10
CA ARG A 260 -21.69 8.61 14.34
C ARG A 260 -21.44 10.13 14.31
N GLY A 261 -22.13 10.85 13.41
CA GLY A 261 -22.10 12.31 13.31
C GLY A 261 -21.92 12.92 11.91
N PHE A 262 -21.76 12.10 10.86
CA PHE A 262 -21.55 12.58 9.48
C PHE A 262 -22.39 11.74 8.49
N ASP A 263 -23.67 12.07 8.34
CA ASP A 263 -24.54 11.47 7.32
C ASP A 263 -24.74 12.44 6.14
N SER A 264 -24.72 11.92 4.90
CA SER A 264 -25.25 12.63 3.71
C SER A 264 -26.38 11.80 3.09
N PRO A 265 -27.45 12.44 2.58
CA PRO A 265 -28.67 11.75 2.17
C PRO A 265 -28.48 10.91 0.90
N GLN A 266 -29.10 9.73 0.89
CA GLN A 266 -29.16 8.79 -0.23
C GLN A 266 -29.93 9.37 -1.43
N SER A 267 -29.47 9.11 -2.65
CA SER A 267 -30.14 9.47 -3.90
C SER A 267 -31.05 8.35 -4.42
N ASP A 268 -32.23 8.74 -4.91
CA ASP A 268 -33.35 7.92 -5.40
C ASP A 268 -33.04 7.08 -6.67
N PRO A 269 -33.70 5.92 -6.88
CA PRO A 269 -33.48 5.04 -8.01
C PRO A 269 -34.58 5.17 -9.08
N ARG A 270 -34.52 6.19 -9.96
CA ARG A 270 -35.32 6.20 -11.21
C ARG A 270 -34.62 6.98 -12.33
N LYS A 271 -34.16 6.28 -13.36
CA LYS A 271 -34.04 6.75 -14.76
C LYS A 271 -33.57 5.58 -15.63
N ASP A 272 -34.48 5.00 -16.42
CA ASP A 272 -34.18 4.04 -17.49
C ASP A 272 -34.92 4.54 -18.74
N ALA A 273 -34.17 5.10 -19.70
CA ALA A 273 -34.54 5.23 -21.13
C ALA A 273 -33.51 6.06 -21.95
N HIS A 274 -32.61 6.81 -21.31
CA HIS A 274 -31.57 7.63 -21.98
C HIS A 274 -30.15 7.02 -21.94
N ASP A 275 -30.00 5.80 -21.40
CA ASP A 275 -28.72 5.28 -20.89
C ASP A 275 -27.77 4.67 -21.94
N VAL A 276 -28.20 4.44 -23.18
CA VAL A 276 -27.36 3.73 -24.17
C VAL A 276 -26.33 4.66 -24.85
N ASP A 277 -26.74 5.88 -25.23
CA ASP A 277 -25.82 6.90 -25.76
C ASP A 277 -24.82 7.40 -24.69
N ASP A 278 -25.22 7.37 -23.41
CA ASP A 278 -24.36 7.75 -22.28
C ASP A 278 -23.32 6.66 -21.94
N ALA A 279 -23.66 5.37 -22.16
CA ALA A 279 -22.76 4.26 -21.85
C ALA A 279 -21.52 4.21 -22.76
N ASP A 280 -21.70 4.43 -24.07
CA ASP A 280 -20.60 4.45 -25.03
C ASP A 280 -19.71 5.69 -24.82
N ALA A 281 -20.31 6.87 -24.61
CA ALA A 281 -19.56 8.09 -24.27
C ALA A 281 -18.78 7.95 -22.95
N SER A 282 -19.39 7.32 -21.93
CA SER A 282 -18.75 7.01 -20.65
C SER A 282 -17.58 6.05 -20.82
N TYR A 283 -17.73 5.02 -21.66
CA TYR A 283 -16.65 4.09 -21.99
C TYR A 283 -15.49 4.79 -22.70
N THR A 284 -15.76 5.58 -23.74
CA THR A 284 -14.73 6.31 -24.48
C THR A 284 -13.96 7.27 -23.58
N THR A 285 -14.66 7.96 -22.66
CA THR A 285 -14.02 8.83 -21.67
C THR A 285 -13.12 8.04 -20.72
N ALA A 286 -13.58 6.90 -20.21
CA ALA A 286 -12.78 6.04 -19.35
C ALA A 286 -11.55 5.45 -20.07
N LEU A 287 -11.68 5.11 -21.35
CA LEU A 287 -10.58 4.63 -22.18
C LEU A 287 -9.54 5.71 -22.42
N GLN A 288 -9.96 6.94 -22.70
CA GLN A 288 -9.05 8.06 -22.84
C GLN A 288 -8.29 8.34 -21.54
N GLU A 289 -9.00 8.41 -20.39
CA GLU A 289 -8.36 8.62 -19.08
C GLU A 289 -7.35 7.50 -18.76
N TRP A 290 -7.68 6.24 -19.09
CA TRP A 290 -6.77 5.10 -18.93
C TRP A 290 -5.53 5.20 -19.83
N GLN A 291 -5.70 5.59 -21.10
CA GLN A 291 -4.60 5.80 -22.04
C GLN A 291 -3.67 6.92 -21.58
N ASP A 292 -4.24 8.02 -21.07
CA ASP A 292 -3.47 9.14 -20.53
C ASP A 292 -2.63 8.72 -19.31
N ILE A 293 -3.17 7.86 -18.44
CA ILE A 293 -2.41 7.29 -17.33
C ILE A 293 -1.31 6.37 -17.86
N CYS A 294 -1.58 5.54 -18.87
CA CYS A 294 -0.57 4.70 -19.52
C CYS A 294 0.59 5.53 -20.11
N HIS A 295 0.27 6.62 -20.80
CA HIS A 295 1.26 7.58 -21.30
C HIS A 295 2.07 8.19 -20.16
N ALA A 296 1.45 8.51 -19.03
CA ALA A 296 2.14 9.05 -17.87
C ALA A 296 3.12 8.04 -17.22
N PHE A 297 2.79 6.75 -17.16
CA PHE A 297 3.75 5.70 -16.77
C PHE A 297 4.93 5.64 -17.74
N GLY A 298 4.68 5.67 -19.05
CA GLY A 298 5.75 5.70 -20.04
C GLY A 298 6.62 6.96 -19.97
N ALA A 299 6.04 8.13 -19.67
CA ALA A 299 6.77 9.37 -19.48
C ALA A 299 7.65 9.31 -18.22
N PHE A 300 7.11 8.80 -17.10
CA PHE A 300 7.86 8.60 -15.87
C PHE A 300 9.06 7.66 -16.07
N GLU A 301 8.85 6.52 -16.73
CA GLU A 301 9.93 5.56 -17.02
C GLU A 301 11.05 6.18 -17.87
N LYS A 302 10.70 6.92 -18.92
CA LYS A 302 11.67 7.62 -19.79
C LYS A 302 12.40 8.75 -19.07
N TYR A 303 11.77 9.34 -18.06
CA TYR A 303 12.37 10.40 -17.26
C TYR A 303 13.48 9.90 -16.33
N LEU A 304 13.42 8.62 -15.92
CA LEU A 304 14.43 8.04 -15.05
C LEU A 304 15.78 7.93 -15.79
N GLY A 305 16.78 8.61 -15.24
CA GLY A 305 18.15 8.59 -15.76
C GLY A 305 18.81 7.22 -15.63
N LYS A 306 19.97 7.07 -16.30
CA LYS A 306 20.77 5.83 -16.33
C LYS A 306 21.12 5.29 -14.93
N ASP A 307 21.17 6.17 -13.94
CA ASP A 307 21.49 5.78 -12.57
C ASP A 307 20.37 4.99 -11.86
N PHE A 308 19.15 5.11 -12.35
CA PHE A 308 18.00 4.33 -11.89
C PHE A 308 17.87 2.99 -12.63
N GLY A 309 18.67 2.74 -13.67
CA GLY A 309 18.70 1.45 -14.36
C GLY A 309 19.25 0.30 -13.51
N PRO A 310 18.99 -0.96 -13.91
CA PRO A 310 19.58 -2.13 -13.26
C PRO A 310 21.11 -2.10 -13.37
N LEU A 311 21.78 -2.77 -12.43
CA LEU A 311 23.23 -2.97 -12.50
C LEU A 311 23.60 -3.73 -13.78
N SER A 312 24.76 -3.41 -14.36
CA SER A 312 25.28 -4.15 -15.51
C SER A 312 25.63 -5.59 -15.10
N ALA A 313 25.72 -6.48 -16.08
CA ALA A 313 26.01 -7.90 -15.84
C ALA A 313 27.33 -8.15 -15.09
N GLU A 314 28.27 -7.20 -15.16
CA GLU A 314 29.56 -7.25 -14.46
C GLU A 314 29.44 -7.07 -12.94
N PHE A 315 28.41 -6.36 -12.47
CA PHE A 315 28.19 -6.06 -11.05
C PHE A 315 26.98 -6.79 -10.45
N ALA A 316 26.11 -7.35 -11.29
CA ALA A 316 24.94 -8.10 -10.85
C ALA A 316 25.26 -9.58 -10.65
N ASP A 317 24.72 -10.18 -9.58
CA ASP A 317 24.87 -11.60 -9.28
C ASP A 317 24.24 -12.53 -10.34
N ASN A 318 23.23 -12.04 -11.08
CA ASN A 318 22.48 -12.74 -12.13
C ASN A 318 22.00 -14.15 -11.72
N ARG A 319 21.76 -14.34 -10.41
CA ARG A 319 21.36 -15.61 -9.83
C ARG A 319 20.08 -16.13 -10.49
N PRO A 320 20.02 -17.41 -10.92
CA PRO A 320 18.80 -17.97 -11.49
C PRO A 320 17.70 -18.03 -10.44
N THR A 321 16.50 -17.54 -10.77
CA THR A 321 15.32 -17.56 -9.91
C THR A 321 14.11 -18.12 -10.67
N PRO A 322 13.03 -18.52 -9.98
CA PRO A 322 11.76 -18.91 -10.63
C PRO A 322 11.14 -17.82 -11.52
N PHE A 323 11.60 -16.57 -11.41
CA PHE A 323 11.13 -15.42 -12.17
C PHE A 323 12.11 -14.98 -13.28
N GLY A 324 13.19 -15.74 -13.52
CA GLY A 324 14.31 -15.36 -14.38
C GLY A 324 15.56 -14.94 -13.56
N PRO A 325 16.64 -14.48 -14.21
CA PRO A 325 17.84 -14.00 -13.49
C PRO A 325 17.49 -12.85 -12.54
N SER A 326 18.01 -12.85 -11.31
CA SER A 326 17.82 -11.77 -10.34
C SER A 326 18.15 -10.40 -10.94
N ARG A 327 17.46 -9.37 -10.47
CA ARG A 327 17.64 -7.99 -10.94
C ARG A 327 18.03 -7.11 -9.76
N GLN A 328 19.22 -6.53 -9.83
CA GLN A 328 19.78 -5.69 -8.78
C GLN A 328 19.91 -4.24 -9.25
N TYR A 329 19.83 -3.31 -8.29
CA TYR A 329 19.97 -1.88 -8.52
C TYR A 329 21.03 -1.30 -7.59
N ARG A 330 21.53 -0.11 -7.92
CA ARG A 330 22.55 0.61 -7.13
C ARG A 330 22.15 0.79 -5.66
N THR A 331 20.86 0.93 -5.37
CA THR A 331 20.33 1.05 -4.01
C THR A 331 19.02 0.29 -3.84
N PHE A 332 18.72 -0.12 -2.61
CA PHE A 332 17.42 -0.72 -2.26
C PHE A 332 16.24 0.23 -2.52
N SER A 333 16.45 1.54 -2.39
CA SER A 333 15.41 2.54 -2.65
C SER A 333 15.04 2.60 -4.14
N VAL A 334 16.04 2.51 -5.04
CA VAL A 334 15.78 2.41 -6.49
C VAL A 334 15.06 1.11 -6.83
N ALA A 335 15.44 0.00 -6.20
CA ALA A 335 14.70 -1.27 -6.34
C ALA A 335 13.23 -1.10 -5.93
N GLY A 336 12.96 -0.43 -4.79
CA GLY A 336 11.61 -0.14 -4.31
C GLY A 336 10.77 0.73 -5.28
N ILE A 337 11.40 1.69 -5.97
CA ILE A 337 10.76 2.49 -7.02
C ILE A 337 10.30 1.58 -8.17
N TRP A 338 11.19 0.73 -8.69
CA TRP A 338 10.84 -0.18 -9.79
C TRP A 338 9.81 -1.24 -9.39
N MET A 339 9.85 -1.73 -8.15
CA MET A 339 8.82 -2.63 -7.64
C MET A 339 7.44 -1.96 -7.65
N ASN A 340 7.35 -0.72 -7.17
CA ASN A 340 6.10 0.05 -7.17
C ASN A 340 5.65 0.45 -8.58
N TYR A 341 6.58 0.76 -9.49
CA TYR A 341 6.29 1.01 -10.91
C TYR A 341 5.64 -0.21 -11.55
N ASN A 342 6.27 -1.39 -11.41
CA ASN A 342 5.73 -2.63 -11.95
C ASN A 342 4.38 -3.00 -11.30
N MET A 343 4.20 -2.74 -9.99
CA MET A 343 2.91 -2.92 -9.32
C MET A 343 1.84 -2.01 -9.92
N GLY A 344 2.19 -0.74 -10.17
CA GLY A 344 1.33 0.23 -10.86
C GLY A 344 0.92 -0.26 -12.25
N MET A 345 1.86 -0.77 -13.03
CA MET A 345 1.59 -1.34 -14.36
C MET A 345 0.64 -2.55 -14.28
N ILE A 346 0.82 -3.46 -13.31
CA ILE A 346 -0.12 -4.56 -13.08
C ILE A 346 -1.52 -4.02 -12.78
N HIS A 347 -1.61 -3.02 -11.91
CA HIS A 347 -2.89 -2.41 -11.53
C HIS A 347 -3.55 -1.66 -12.70
N LEU A 348 -2.75 -1.00 -13.55
CA LEU A 348 -3.21 -0.29 -14.74
C LEU A 348 -3.91 -1.25 -15.72
N TYR A 349 -3.26 -2.34 -16.10
CA TYR A 349 -3.86 -3.32 -17.02
C TYR A 349 -5.09 -4.00 -16.43
N ARG A 350 -5.07 -4.34 -15.13
CA ARG A 350 -6.25 -4.89 -14.44
C ARG A 350 -7.41 -3.90 -14.31
N SER A 351 -7.12 -2.61 -14.43
CA SER A 351 -8.09 -1.52 -14.36
C SER A 351 -8.55 -1.03 -15.74
N HIS A 352 -8.13 -1.66 -16.85
CA HIS A 352 -8.60 -1.29 -18.19
C HIS A 352 -10.14 -1.26 -18.25
N PRO A 353 -10.77 -0.32 -18.99
CA PRO A 353 -12.23 -0.21 -19.03
C PRO A 353 -12.99 -1.48 -19.44
N ASP A 354 -12.38 -2.33 -20.28
CA ASP A 354 -12.95 -3.63 -20.68
C ASP A 354 -12.86 -4.72 -19.60
N MET A 355 -12.03 -4.53 -18.58
CA MET A 355 -11.86 -5.54 -17.54
C MET A 355 -13.13 -5.67 -16.69
N PRO A 356 -13.47 -6.89 -16.25
CA PRO A 356 -14.62 -7.10 -15.39
C PRO A 356 -14.41 -6.42 -14.02
N PRO A 357 -15.50 -6.05 -13.33
CA PRO A 357 -15.41 -5.46 -11.99
C PRO A 357 -14.90 -6.45 -10.93
N THR A 358 -14.90 -7.75 -11.20
CA THR A 358 -14.42 -8.77 -10.27
C THR A 358 -12.90 -8.89 -10.35
N ALA A 359 -12.21 -8.53 -9.26
CA ALA A 359 -10.74 -8.50 -9.22
C ALA A 359 -10.08 -9.84 -9.63
N LEU A 360 -10.62 -10.99 -9.21
CA LEU A 360 -10.08 -12.29 -9.61
C LEU A 360 -10.26 -12.60 -11.10
N GLN A 361 -11.35 -12.15 -11.72
CA GLN A 361 -11.56 -12.34 -13.16
C GLN A 361 -10.65 -11.41 -13.98
N SER A 362 -10.44 -10.16 -13.53
CA SER A 362 -9.52 -9.23 -14.20
C SER A 362 -8.06 -9.68 -14.10
N VAL A 363 -7.67 -10.31 -12.99
CA VAL A 363 -6.36 -10.99 -12.86
C VAL A 363 -6.17 -12.04 -13.96
N GLY A 364 -7.17 -12.91 -14.17
CA GLY A 364 -7.11 -13.96 -15.19
C GLY A 364 -7.02 -13.41 -16.62
N LEU A 365 -7.86 -12.43 -16.95
CA LEU A 365 -7.90 -11.84 -18.29
C LEU A 365 -6.65 -10.99 -18.61
N ALA A 366 -6.14 -10.25 -17.62
CA ALA A 366 -4.93 -9.44 -17.76
C ALA A 366 -3.65 -10.25 -17.58
N ALA A 367 -3.72 -11.57 -17.36
CA ALA A 367 -2.58 -12.37 -16.93
C ALA A 367 -1.39 -12.32 -17.88
N LYS A 368 -1.66 -12.38 -19.19
CA LYS A 368 -0.64 -12.31 -20.24
C LYS A 368 0.05 -10.95 -20.28
N GLN A 369 -0.71 -9.86 -20.12
CA GLN A 369 -0.19 -8.49 -20.15
C GLN A 369 0.59 -8.13 -18.87
N THR A 370 0.14 -8.64 -17.72
CA THR A 370 0.73 -8.33 -16.41
C THR A 370 1.85 -9.29 -15.99
N GLY A 371 2.01 -10.41 -16.69
CA GLY A 371 3.01 -11.44 -16.37
C GLY A 371 4.43 -10.92 -16.35
N TYR A 372 4.82 -10.06 -17.30
CA TYR A 372 6.14 -9.43 -17.35
C TYR A 372 6.42 -8.63 -16.06
N HIS A 373 5.51 -7.73 -15.68
CA HIS A 373 5.67 -6.90 -14.49
C HIS A 373 5.69 -7.71 -13.19
N ALA A 374 4.90 -8.78 -13.12
CA ALA A 374 4.90 -9.69 -11.97
C ALA A 374 6.23 -10.45 -11.85
N GLN A 375 6.81 -10.88 -12.98
CA GLN A 375 8.14 -11.49 -13.01
C GLN A 375 9.21 -10.48 -12.60
N GLU A 376 9.18 -9.25 -13.12
CA GLU A 376 10.11 -8.20 -12.74
C GLU A 376 10.09 -7.95 -11.22
N ILE A 377 8.91 -7.85 -10.59
CA ILE A 377 8.81 -7.76 -9.12
C ILE A 377 9.53 -8.93 -8.43
N GLY A 378 9.32 -10.17 -8.90
CA GLY A 378 9.98 -11.36 -8.35
C GLY A 378 11.49 -11.36 -8.54
N ARG A 379 11.98 -10.93 -9.71
CA ARG A 379 13.41 -10.79 -10.02
C ARG A 379 14.08 -9.75 -9.14
N ILE A 380 13.41 -8.62 -8.90
CA ILE A 380 13.91 -7.55 -8.03
C ILE A 380 13.94 -8.01 -6.58
N ALA A 381 12.85 -8.62 -6.09
CA ALA A 381 12.79 -9.16 -4.74
C ALA A 381 13.89 -10.20 -4.47
N ALA A 382 14.15 -11.08 -5.45
CA ALA A 382 15.27 -12.01 -5.38
C ALA A 382 16.64 -11.31 -5.51
N GLY A 383 16.73 -10.12 -6.10
CA GLY A 383 17.96 -9.32 -6.09
C GLY A 383 18.23 -8.61 -4.76
N LEU A 384 17.21 -8.42 -3.90
CA LEU A 384 17.37 -7.83 -2.56
C LEU A 384 18.14 -8.76 -1.61
N SER A 385 17.88 -10.08 -1.72
CA SER A 385 18.60 -11.09 -0.96
C SER A 385 19.95 -11.36 -1.62
N GLY A 386 21.03 -10.79 -1.10
CA GLY A 386 22.38 -11.25 -1.43
C GLY A 386 22.62 -12.71 -1.01
N GLU A 387 23.86 -13.13 -0.81
CA GLU A 387 24.19 -14.37 -0.07
C GLU A 387 23.74 -14.26 1.39
N SER A 388 22.43 -14.36 1.60
CA SER A 388 21.78 -14.27 2.90
C SER A 388 22.16 -15.45 3.81
N SER A 389 22.85 -16.47 3.27
CA SER A 389 23.41 -17.60 4.00
C SER A 389 24.63 -17.24 4.87
N ALA A 390 25.28 -16.10 4.64
CA ALA A 390 26.48 -15.67 5.39
C ALA A 390 26.22 -14.47 6.35
N MET A 391 24.99 -13.96 6.43
CA MET A 391 24.68 -12.72 7.16
C MET A 391 24.25 -13.00 8.59
N ASP A 392 25.19 -12.88 9.52
CA ASP A 392 24.97 -13.05 10.98
C ASP A 392 24.16 -11.87 11.58
N LYS A 393 24.02 -10.74 10.86
CA LYS A 393 23.24 -9.56 11.27
C LYS A 393 22.49 -8.93 10.10
N LEU A 394 21.17 -8.76 10.25
CA LEU A 394 20.33 -8.07 9.26
C LEU A 394 20.59 -6.56 9.28
N HIS A 395 20.99 -5.99 8.15
CA HIS A 395 21.18 -4.55 8.01
C HIS A 395 19.83 -3.81 7.94
N ASN A 396 19.69 -2.68 8.65
CA ASN A 396 18.42 -1.93 8.72
C ASN A 396 17.86 -1.53 7.35
N ALA A 397 18.72 -1.12 6.41
CA ALA A 397 18.26 -0.74 5.07
C ALA A 397 17.73 -1.95 4.28
N LEU A 398 18.28 -3.15 4.50
CA LEU A 398 17.79 -4.38 3.89
C LEU A 398 16.45 -4.81 4.52
N ALA A 399 16.30 -4.69 5.84
CA ALA A 399 15.02 -4.90 6.52
C ALA A 399 13.93 -3.97 5.99
N ALA A 400 14.26 -2.69 5.81
CA ALA A 400 13.37 -1.71 5.20
C ALA A 400 13.02 -2.10 3.75
N ALA A 401 13.99 -2.54 2.96
CA ALA A 401 13.75 -3.01 1.59
C ALA A 401 12.74 -4.17 1.54
N TYR A 402 12.87 -5.17 2.43
CA TYR A 402 11.91 -6.27 2.51
C TYR A 402 10.51 -5.82 2.90
N ILE A 403 10.41 -4.92 3.88
CA ILE A 403 9.14 -4.30 4.28
C ILE A 403 8.49 -3.62 3.08
N GLU A 404 9.22 -2.77 2.36
CA GLU A 404 8.70 -2.03 1.20
C GLU A 404 8.37 -2.96 0.02
N SER A 405 9.04 -4.12 -0.07
CA SER A 405 8.77 -5.13 -1.10
C SER A 405 7.47 -5.90 -0.88
N ALA A 406 6.98 -6.00 0.37
CA ALA A 406 5.92 -6.93 0.76
C ALA A 406 4.61 -6.68 0.02
N PHE A 407 4.19 -5.42 -0.11
CA PHE A 407 2.95 -5.06 -0.79
C PHE A 407 3.02 -5.32 -2.30
N CYS A 408 4.15 -4.99 -2.94
CA CYS A 408 4.39 -5.27 -4.35
C CYS A 408 4.40 -6.79 -4.62
N LEU A 409 5.05 -7.57 -3.75
CA LEU A 409 5.07 -9.02 -3.80
C LEU A 409 3.68 -9.62 -3.64
N PHE A 410 2.86 -9.13 -2.70
CA PHE A 410 1.48 -9.55 -2.56
C PHE A 410 0.69 -9.35 -3.86
N PHE A 411 0.82 -8.18 -4.49
CA PHE A 411 0.09 -7.86 -5.72
C PHE A 411 0.56 -8.69 -6.93
N ALA A 412 1.87 -8.98 -7.00
CA ALA A 412 2.47 -9.84 -8.01
C ALA A 412 2.17 -11.34 -7.78
N ALA A 413 2.10 -11.80 -6.52
CA ALA A 413 1.83 -13.18 -6.16
C ALA A 413 0.46 -13.66 -6.65
N VAL A 414 -0.54 -12.77 -6.64
CA VAL A 414 -1.85 -13.04 -7.23
C VAL A 414 -1.75 -13.40 -8.72
N GLN A 415 -0.73 -12.89 -9.42
CA GLN A 415 -0.44 -13.23 -10.83
C GLN A 415 0.45 -14.47 -10.97
N SER A 416 1.36 -14.68 -10.03
CA SER A 416 2.42 -15.69 -10.11
C SER A 416 2.13 -16.96 -9.32
N ALA A 417 0.93 -17.15 -8.74
CA ALA A 417 0.55 -18.36 -8.01
C ALA A 417 0.91 -19.66 -8.76
N ARG A 418 0.69 -19.68 -10.09
CA ARG A 418 1.10 -20.80 -10.96
C ARG A 418 2.63 -20.94 -11.08
N HIS A 419 3.37 -19.85 -11.19
CA HIS A 419 4.84 -19.87 -11.24
C HIS A 419 5.45 -20.25 -9.87
N ILE A 420 4.83 -19.82 -8.76
CA ILE A 420 5.20 -20.20 -7.40
C ILE A 420 4.93 -21.69 -7.20
N ALA A 421 3.75 -22.18 -7.57
CA ALA A 421 3.45 -23.61 -7.55
C ALA A 421 4.49 -24.39 -8.38
N HIS A 422 4.74 -23.98 -9.62
CA HIS A 422 5.74 -24.60 -10.48
C HIS A 422 7.17 -24.54 -9.90
N GLY A 423 7.53 -23.45 -9.21
CA GLY A 423 8.80 -23.29 -8.50
C GLY A 423 8.92 -24.24 -7.31
N CYS A 424 7.87 -24.34 -6.47
CA CYS A 424 7.78 -25.30 -5.38
C CYS A 424 7.88 -26.73 -5.92
N GLU A 425 7.09 -27.09 -6.93
CA GLU A 425 7.13 -28.38 -7.62
C GLU A 425 8.53 -28.70 -8.14
N SER A 426 9.22 -27.74 -8.75
CA SER A 426 10.59 -27.91 -9.23
C SER A 426 11.57 -28.15 -8.08
N GLY A 427 11.37 -27.51 -6.93
CA GLY A 427 12.13 -27.77 -5.70
C GLY A 427 11.93 -29.19 -5.19
N TRP A 428 10.70 -29.70 -5.19
CA TRP A 428 10.37 -31.07 -4.81
C TRP A 428 10.97 -32.10 -5.78
N ILE A 429 10.91 -31.85 -7.09
CA ILE A 429 11.56 -32.71 -8.11
C ILE A 429 13.06 -32.80 -7.85
N LYS A 430 13.73 -31.66 -7.67
CA LYS A 430 15.18 -31.62 -7.45
C LYS A 430 15.58 -32.25 -6.12
N ALA A 431 14.78 -32.08 -5.07
CA ALA A 431 15.00 -32.75 -3.79
C ALA A 431 14.88 -34.28 -3.91
N ALA A 432 13.97 -34.76 -4.75
CA ALA A 432 13.84 -36.17 -5.06
C ALA A 432 15.00 -36.73 -5.90
N GLU A 433 15.43 -36.01 -6.93
CA GLU A 433 16.62 -36.36 -7.75
C GLU A 433 17.89 -36.46 -6.90
N LEU A 434 18.03 -35.59 -5.89
CA LEU A 434 19.14 -35.60 -4.94
C LEU A 434 18.99 -36.65 -3.82
N GLY A 435 17.94 -37.49 -3.85
CA GLY A 435 17.66 -38.52 -2.85
C GLY A 435 17.31 -37.99 -1.46
N ARG A 436 16.96 -36.69 -1.35
CA ARG A 436 16.63 -36.01 -0.09
C ARG A 436 15.13 -35.84 0.14
N GLY A 437 14.30 -36.41 -0.74
CA GLY A 437 12.84 -36.36 -0.65
C GLY A 437 12.18 -37.44 -1.50
N PRO A 438 10.86 -37.68 -1.32
CA PRO A 438 10.10 -38.65 -2.11
C PRO A 438 9.97 -38.19 -3.57
N PRO A 439 9.87 -39.12 -4.55
CA PRO A 439 9.68 -38.80 -5.96
C PRO A 439 8.41 -37.98 -6.17
N TYR A 440 8.56 -36.83 -6.84
CA TYR A 440 7.46 -35.93 -7.18
C TYR A 440 7.35 -35.80 -8.71
N THR A 441 6.14 -35.97 -9.24
CA THR A 441 5.83 -35.76 -10.66
C THR A 441 4.78 -34.66 -10.77
N ARG A 442 4.99 -33.68 -11.66
CA ARG A 442 4.00 -32.60 -11.85
C ARG A 442 2.67 -33.18 -12.28
N LEU A 443 1.60 -32.76 -11.62
CA LEU A 443 0.24 -33.09 -12.03
C LEU A 443 -0.06 -32.32 -13.33
N ALA A 444 -0.41 -33.07 -14.38
CA ALA A 444 -0.93 -32.46 -15.60
C ALA A 444 -2.20 -31.70 -15.24
N THR A 445 -2.16 -30.38 -15.35
CA THR A 445 -3.33 -29.54 -15.06
C THR A 445 -4.32 -29.76 -16.20
N GLU A 446 -5.30 -30.65 -16.02
CA GLU A 446 -6.50 -30.62 -16.86
C GLU A 446 -7.17 -29.26 -16.64
N ASP A 447 -7.61 -28.61 -17.72
CA ASP A 447 -8.45 -27.39 -17.74
C ASP A 447 -9.85 -27.66 -17.13
N LYS A 448 -9.92 -28.31 -15.98
CA LYS A 448 -11.11 -28.32 -15.14
C LYS A 448 -11.01 -27.08 -14.25
N PRO A 449 -12.03 -26.21 -14.23
CA PRO A 449 -12.03 -25.08 -13.31
C PRO A 449 -11.84 -25.66 -11.91
N ALA A 450 -10.70 -25.35 -11.29
CA ALA A 450 -10.34 -25.90 -10.00
C ALA A 450 -11.52 -25.67 -9.05
N GLU A 451 -12.13 -26.76 -8.58
CA GLU A 451 -13.05 -26.69 -7.45
C GLU A 451 -12.24 -26.05 -6.33
N SER A 452 -12.62 -24.82 -5.99
CA SER A 452 -11.82 -23.93 -5.17
C SER A 452 -11.41 -24.65 -3.88
N VAL A 453 -10.13 -24.64 -3.51
CA VAL A 453 -9.66 -25.17 -2.21
C VAL A 453 -10.43 -24.50 -1.04
N TRP A 454 -10.97 -23.31 -1.28
CA TRP A 454 -11.83 -22.54 -0.38
C TRP A 454 -13.27 -23.06 -0.25
N THR A 455 -13.77 -23.86 -1.19
CA THR A 455 -15.08 -24.54 -1.06
C THR A 455 -15.04 -25.69 -0.04
N SER A 456 -13.87 -26.32 0.15
CA SER A 456 -13.67 -27.38 1.15
C SER A 456 -13.64 -26.85 2.58
N ALA A 457 -13.04 -25.68 2.82
CA ALA A 457 -13.08 -25.01 4.13
C ALA A 457 -14.52 -24.66 4.55
N ARG A 458 -15.36 -24.23 3.60
CA ARG A 458 -16.78 -23.93 3.84
C ARG A 458 -17.64 -25.17 4.14
N ARG A 459 -17.27 -26.36 3.64
CA ARG A 459 -17.96 -27.60 4.04
C ARG A 459 -17.72 -27.93 5.50
N ILE A 460 -16.51 -27.67 6.00
CA ILE A 460 -16.14 -27.91 7.40
C ILE A 460 -16.87 -26.91 8.31
N ASP A 461 -16.85 -25.62 7.96
CA ASP A 461 -17.59 -24.59 8.72
C ASP A 461 -19.10 -24.82 8.70
N ARG A 462 -19.67 -25.19 7.55
CA ARG A 462 -21.09 -25.57 7.44
C ARG A 462 -21.41 -26.81 8.26
N ARG A 463 -20.51 -27.80 8.31
CA ARG A 463 -20.68 -29.01 9.13
C ARG A 463 -20.56 -28.70 10.64
N ILE A 464 -19.70 -27.77 11.03
CA ILE A 464 -19.58 -27.28 12.42
C ILE A 464 -20.82 -26.48 12.82
N GLN A 465 -21.37 -25.67 11.92
CA GLN A 465 -22.61 -24.93 12.14
C GLN A 465 -23.82 -25.88 12.23
N GLU A 466 -23.95 -26.84 11.31
CA GLU A 466 -24.97 -27.90 11.34
C GLU A 466 -24.92 -28.70 12.65
N LEU A 467 -23.72 -29.00 13.18
CA LEU A 467 -23.52 -29.70 14.45
C LEU A 467 -23.80 -28.83 15.69
N ARG A 468 -23.57 -27.51 15.61
CA ARG A 468 -23.97 -26.53 16.63
C ARG A 468 -25.49 -26.34 16.66
N ASP A 469 -26.13 -26.32 15.51
CA ASP A 469 -27.57 -26.15 15.38
C ASP A 469 -28.30 -27.45 15.77
N SER A 470 -27.72 -28.63 15.51
CA SER A 470 -28.29 -29.91 15.99
C SER A 470 -28.06 -30.18 17.48
N SER A 471 -27.04 -29.58 18.11
CA SER A 471 -26.77 -29.74 19.55
C SER A 471 -27.59 -28.79 20.45
N SER A 472 -28.37 -27.89 19.86
CA SER A 472 -29.32 -27.04 20.59
C SER A 472 -30.74 -27.64 20.66
N ALA A 473 -30.97 -28.80 20.04
CA ALA A 473 -32.30 -29.43 19.99
C ALA A 473 -32.52 -30.60 20.95
N GLU A 474 -31.52 -31.41 21.32
CA GLU A 474 -31.73 -32.53 22.26
C GLU A 474 -30.52 -32.73 23.17
N GLY A 475 -30.74 -32.61 24.48
CA GLY A 475 -29.74 -32.87 25.49
C GLY A 475 -29.55 -34.37 25.69
N THR A 476 -28.35 -34.88 25.38
CA THR A 476 -27.55 -35.87 26.15
C THR A 476 -26.42 -36.46 25.30
N GLY A 477 -25.23 -36.62 25.90
CA GLY A 477 -24.30 -37.71 25.57
C GLY A 477 -23.20 -37.49 24.52
N ASP A 478 -22.03 -37.07 25.01
CA ASP A 478 -20.66 -37.45 24.59
C ASP A 478 -20.43 -37.98 23.15
N GLY A 479 -20.09 -37.08 22.22
CA GLY A 479 -19.61 -37.41 20.87
C GLY A 479 -18.20 -36.85 20.64
N LYS A 480 -17.17 -37.62 21.03
CA LYS A 480 -15.76 -37.26 20.89
C LYS A 480 -15.35 -37.22 19.41
N ILE A 481 -15.10 -36.04 18.86
CA ILE A 481 -14.57 -35.86 17.49
C ILE A 481 -13.06 -36.17 17.52
N ILE A 482 -12.64 -37.28 16.90
CA ILE A 482 -11.23 -37.58 16.63
C ILE A 482 -10.92 -37.07 15.23
N LEU A 483 -10.21 -35.94 15.13
CA LEU A 483 -9.62 -35.46 13.89
C LEU A 483 -8.33 -36.26 13.61
N PRO A 484 -8.13 -36.81 12.40
CA PRO A 484 -6.88 -37.46 12.04
C PRO A 484 -5.73 -36.46 12.10
N MET A 485 -4.73 -36.80 12.89
CA MET A 485 -3.59 -35.96 13.22
C MET A 485 -2.58 -35.95 12.07
N THR A 486 -2.82 -35.17 11.03
CA THR A 486 -1.76 -34.74 10.09
C THR A 486 -2.07 -33.38 9.49
N GLU A 487 -0.99 -32.62 9.26
CA GLU A 487 -0.91 -31.24 8.75
C GLU A 487 -1.07 -30.12 9.79
N ARG A 488 0.02 -29.89 10.53
CA ARG A 488 0.30 -28.64 11.25
C ARG A 488 0.45 -27.48 10.26
N ALA A 489 -0.63 -26.75 10.03
CA ALA A 489 -0.58 -25.36 9.61
C ALA A 489 -0.68 -24.48 10.87
N HIS A 490 0.46 -24.09 11.43
CA HIS A 490 0.50 -23.13 12.53
C HIS A 490 0.44 -21.69 11.99
N TYR A 491 -0.73 -21.19 11.64
CA TYR A 491 -1.05 -19.76 11.69
C TYR A 491 -2.56 -19.56 11.89
N ALA A 492 -2.89 -18.78 12.93
CA ALA A 492 -4.21 -18.26 13.31
C ALA A 492 -5.19 -19.19 14.05
N VAL A 493 -5.18 -19.14 15.39
CA VAL A 493 -6.37 -19.32 16.25
C VAL A 493 -6.23 -18.40 17.46
N GLY A 494 -7.25 -17.57 17.73
CA GLY A 494 -7.50 -17.07 19.09
C GLY A 494 -7.56 -15.55 19.28
N LEU A 495 -8.53 -14.87 18.66
CA LEU A 495 -8.91 -13.49 19.01
C LEU A 495 -10.42 -13.40 19.19
N LEU A 496 -10.96 -14.15 20.15
CA LEU A 496 -12.27 -13.92 20.74
C LEU A 496 -12.24 -14.42 22.19
N GLY A 497 -12.24 -13.49 23.14
CA GLY A 497 -12.51 -13.78 24.56
C GLY A 497 -11.49 -13.26 25.57
N ILE A 498 -11.06 -11.99 25.54
CA ILE A 498 -10.37 -11.38 26.70
C ILE A 498 -10.71 -9.88 26.84
N GLU A 499 -11.98 -9.48 26.64
CA GLU A 499 -12.45 -8.16 27.13
C GLU A 499 -13.08 -8.25 28.52
N SER A 500 -13.45 -9.45 29.00
CA SER A 500 -14.05 -9.64 30.34
C SER A 500 -13.05 -9.95 31.46
N ASP A 501 -11.88 -10.53 31.15
CA ASP A 501 -10.95 -11.04 32.19
C ASP A 501 -9.98 -9.99 32.74
N PHE A 502 -9.96 -8.78 32.19
CA PHE A 502 -9.14 -7.69 32.72
C PHE A 502 -9.84 -6.83 33.79
N ASN A 503 -11.10 -7.11 34.11
CA ASN A 503 -11.83 -6.39 35.16
C ASN A 503 -11.50 -6.85 36.59
N HIS A 504 -10.69 -7.92 36.76
CA HIS A 504 -10.38 -8.51 38.07
C HIS A 504 -8.90 -8.67 38.40
N LEU A 505 -7.99 -8.04 37.65
CA LEU A 505 -6.57 -8.06 37.99
C LEU A 505 -6.27 -6.96 39.02
N GLU A 506 -6.34 -7.34 40.31
CA GLU A 506 -5.73 -6.57 41.40
C GLU A 506 -4.21 -6.56 41.23
N LEU A 507 -3.65 -5.36 41.13
CA LEU A 507 -2.24 -5.11 40.89
C LEU A 507 -1.54 -4.94 42.25
N THR A 508 -0.52 -5.75 42.54
CA THR A 508 0.46 -5.40 43.57
C THR A 508 1.62 -4.65 42.90
N ASP A 509 1.82 -3.40 43.31
CA ASP A 509 2.92 -2.55 42.86
C ASP A 509 4.23 -3.03 43.49
N ASP A 510 5.03 -3.81 42.74
CA ASP A 510 6.40 -4.09 43.14
C ASP A 510 7.30 -2.91 42.77
N VAL A 511 7.67 -2.19 43.83
CA VAL A 511 8.62 -1.08 43.90
C VAL A 511 10.01 -1.56 43.48
N PHE A 512 10.55 -0.97 42.41
CA PHE A 512 11.96 -1.06 42.09
C PHE A 512 12.78 -0.35 43.18
N HIS A 513 13.40 -1.12 44.08
CA HIS A 513 14.53 -0.62 44.87
C HIS A 513 15.81 -0.71 44.06
N GLY A 514 16.37 0.46 43.76
CA GLY A 514 17.74 0.59 43.31
C GLY A 514 18.71 0.23 44.44
N SER A 515 19.79 -0.45 44.07
CA SER A 515 20.96 -0.62 44.93
C SER A 515 22.17 -0.02 44.24
N ARG A 516 22.93 0.68 45.08
CA ARG A 516 24.05 1.59 44.84
C ARG A 516 25.22 1.01 44.05
#